data_AF-A0A0G0N3U0-F1
#
_entry.id   AF-A0A0G0N3U0-F1
#
_cell.length_a   1.000
_cell.length_b   1.000
_cell.length_c   1.000
_cell.angle_alpha   90.00
_cell.angle_beta   90.00
_cell.angle_gamma   90.00
#
_symmetry.space_group_name_H-M   'P 1'
#
loop_
_entity.id
_entity.type
_entity.pdbx_description
1 polymer ?
#
loop_
_entity_poly.entity_id
_entity_poly.type
_entity_poly.pdbx_seq_one_letter_code
_entity_poly.pdbx_strand_id
1 'polypeptide(L)'
;MKIDIVTLFPKMFTGPFNESIVKRAQDRKLAEINLHYLRKWAKGVHQTVDDRPYGGGVGMVMMVQPLYDAITELKSKIQNPKSKIILTDPGGTVYNQKKAAEFSKLDHLIIISGHYETVDQRVKDHLIDEEISIGDYVLTGGELPAMVIVDSTVRLIPGVLDKADATSVEWLESS
;
A
#
# COMPACT_ATOMS: atom_id res chain seq x y z
N MET A 1 3.24 -12.61 7.11
CA MET A 1 2.71 -11.23 6.95
C MET A 1 1.71 -11.22 5.81
N LYS A 2 0.57 -10.55 5.97
CA LYS A 2 -0.41 -10.33 4.90
C LYS A 2 -0.34 -8.89 4.41
N ILE A 3 -0.40 -8.69 3.10
CA ILE A 3 -0.38 -7.38 2.46
C ILE A 3 -1.57 -7.30 1.50
N ASP A 4 -2.50 -6.39 1.75
CA ASP A 4 -3.63 -6.12 0.85
C ASP A 4 -3.42 -4.76 0.19
N ILE A 5 -3.37 -4.72 -1.14
CA ILE A 5 -3.16 -3.48 -1.89
C ILE A 5 -4.45 -3.14 -2.63
N VAL A 6 -5.01 -1.97 -2.32
CA VAL A 6 -6.23 -1.45 -2.95
C VAL A 6 -5.82 -0.45 -4.02
N THR A 7 -6.15 -0.77 -5.28
CA THR A 7 -5.66 -0.04 -6.46
C THR A 7 -6.71 -0.04 -7.59
N LEU A 8 -6.56 0.89 -8.53
CA LEU A 8 -7.29 0.91 -9.79
C LEU A 8 -6.61 0.09 -10.89
N PHE A 9 -5.34 -0.28 -10.71
CA PHE A 9 -4.56 -0.96 -11.74
C PHE A 9 -3.84 -2.21 -11.20
N PRO A 10 -4.56 -3.27 -10.77
CA PRO A 10 -3.95 -4.50 -10.25
C PRO A 10 -2.90 -5.13 -11.20
N LYS A 11 -3.08 -4.99 -12.52
CA LYS A 11 -2.16 -5.55 -13.51
C LYS A 11 -0.75 -4.93 -13.47
N MET A 12 -0.59 -3.71 -12.94
CA MET A 12 0.73 -3.08 -12.82
C MET A 12 1.67 -3.86 -11.89
N PHE A 13 1.13 -4.59 -10.93
CA PHE A 13 1.89 -5.32 -9.91
C PHE A 13 2.35 -6.71 -10.37
N THR A 14 1.85 -7.20 -11.52
CA THR A 14 2.09 -8.59 -11.94
C THR A 14 3.56 -8.89 -12.17
N GLY A 15 4.34 -7.96 -12.74
CA GLY A 15 5.78 -8.18 -12.95
C GLY A 15 6.55 -8.17 -11.63
N PRO A 16 6.59 -7.03 -10.90
CA PRO A 16 7.40 -6.90 -9.69
C PRO A 16 7.11 -7.94 -8.59
N PHE A 17 5.87 -8.43 -8.49
CA PHE A 17 5.52 -9.41 -7.44
C PHE A 17 5.64 -10.87 -7.88
N ASN A 18 5.73 -11.17 -9.18
CA ASN A 18 5.91 -12.54 -9.66
C ASN A 18 7.35 -12.90 -9.98
N GLU A 19 8.30 -12.02 -9.66
CA GLU A 19 9.72 -12.25 -9.90
C GLU A 19 10.55 -12.14 -8.61
N SER A 20 11.76 -12.71 -8.65
CA SER A 20 12.82 -12.49 -7.65
C SER A 20 12.39 -12.74 -6.19
N ILE A 21 12.81 -11.87 -5.27
CA ILE A 21 12.69 -11.99 -3.82
C ILE A 21 11.21 -12.01 -3.37
N VAL A 22 10.38 -11.14 -3.94
CA VAL A 22 8.96 -11.04 -3.58
C VAL A 22 8.23 -12.33 -3.96
N LYS A 23 8.51 -12.89 -5.14
CA LYS A 23 7.95 -14.19 -5.54
C LYS A 23 8.39 -15.32 -4.60
N ARG A 24 9.68 -15.37 -4.27
CA ARG A 24 10.22 -16.37 -3.33
C ARG A 24 9.57 -16.27 -1.95
N ALA A 25 9.32 -15.07 -1.44
CA ALA A 25 8.64 -14.86 -0.16
C ALA A 25 7.20 -15.41 -0.18
N GLN A 26 6.48 -15.24 -1.29
CA GLN A 26 5.15 -15.81 -1.49
C GLN A 26 5.19 -17.34 -1.61
N ASP A 27 6.13 -17.90 -2.39
CA ASP A 27 6.27 -19.35 -2.56
C ASP A 27 6.63 -20.07 -1.25
N ARG A 28 7.45 -19.42 -0.40
CA ARG A 28 7.78 -19.88 0.95
C ARG A 28 6.67 -19.58 1.98
N LYS A 29 5.56 -18.97 1.58
CA LYS A 29 4.43 -18.57 2.45
C LYS A 29 4.82 -17.63 3.61
N LEU A 30 5.87 -16.84 3.42
CA LEU A 30 6.32 -15.85 4.40
C LEU A 30 5.54 -14.54 4.26
N ALA A 31 5.14 -14.21 3.02
CA ALA A 31 4.28 -13.10 2.68
C ALA A 31 3.09 -13.56 1.83
N GLU A 32 1.89 -13.06 2.13
CA GLU A 32 0.69 -13.19 1.29
C GLU A 32 0.36 -11.81 0.74
N ILE A 33 0.41 -11.63 -0.59
CA ILE A 33 0.15 -10.34 -1.24
C ILE A 33 -1.11 -10.47 -2.08
N ASN A 34 -2.12 -9.66 -1.76
CA ASN A 34 -3.40 -9.65 -2.45
C ASN A 34 -3.63 -8.29 -3.11
N LEU A 35 -4.04 -8.34 -4.38
CA LEU A 35 -4.36 -7.16 -5.16
C LEU A 35 -5.88 -7.00 -5.27
N HIS A 36 -6.37 -5.84 -4.87
CA HIS A 36 -7.78 -5.54 -4.76
C HIS A 36 -8.15 -4.42 -5.73
N TYR A 37 -9.01 -4.73 -6.70
CA TYR A 37 -9.53 -3.73 -7.61
C TYR A 37 -10.61 -2.89 -6.92
N LEU A 38 -10.31 -1.61 -6.65
CA LEU A 38 -11.18 -0.73 -5.86
C LEU A 38 -12.61 -0.63 -6.41
N ARG A 39 -12.77 -0.70 -7.75
CA ARG A 39 -14.09 -0.62 -8.39
C ARG A 39 -15.05 -1.74 -8.00
N LYS A 40 -14.55 -2.85 -7.43
CA LYS A 40 -15.38 -3.92 -6.86
C LYS A 40 -16.32 -3.38 -5.76
N TRP A 41 -15.88 -2.37 -5.02
CA TRP A 41 -16.65 -1.75 -3.94
C TRP A 41 -17.41 -0.50 -4.37
N ALA A 42 -17.28 -0.06 -5.62
CA ALA A 42 -18.02 1.08 -6.11
C ALA A 42 -19.51 0.76 -6.26
N LYS A 43 -20.37 1.63 -5.76
CA LYS A 43 -21.83 1.53 -5.96
C LYS A 43 -22.23 2.06 -7.34
N GLY A 44 -23.31 1.51 -7.89
CA GLY A 44 -23.89 1.93 -9.16
C GLY A 44 -23.32 1.24 -10.39
N VAL A 45 -24.03 1.38 -11.52
CA VAL A 45 -23.77 0.63 -12.77
C VAL A 45 -22.40 0.97 -13.37
N HIS A 46 -21.92 2.20 -13.19
CA HIS A 46 -20.66 2.68 -13.75
C HIS A 46 -19.43 2.39 -12.88
N GLN A 47 -19.62 1.81 -11.68
CA GLN A 47 -18.55 1.52 -10.72
C GLN A 47 -17.62 2.73 -10.53
N THR A 48 -18.23 3.89 -10.29
CA THR A 48 -17.53 5.16 -10.11
C THR A 48 -16.81 5.18 -8.77
N VAL A 49 -15.55 5.60 -8.79
CA VAL A 49 -14.64 5.61 -7.62
C VAL A 49 -14.08 6.99 -7.32
N ASP A 50 -14.44 7.97 -8.14
CA ASP A 50 -13.94 9.33 -8.11
C ASP A 50 -15.09 10.32 -8.33
N ASP A 51 -14.95 11.51 -7.77
CA ASP A 51 -15.90 12.60 -7.93
C ASP A 51 -15.17 13.94 -8.01
N ARG A 52 -15.87 14.99 -8.43
CA ARG A 52 -15.33 16.34 -8.49
C ARG A 52 -15.05 16.87 -7.08
N PRO A 53 -13.95 17.62 -6.88
CA PRO A 53 -13.67 18.24 -5.59
C PRO A 53 -14.75 19.25 -5.21
N TYR A 54 -15.17 19.24 -3.95
CA TYR A 54 -15.98 20.30 -3.37
C TYR A 54 -15.19 21.62 -3.36
N GLY A 55 -15.83 22.73 -3.74
CA GLY A 55 -15.16 24.04 -3.85
C GLY A 55 -14.67 24.38 -5.27
N GLY A 56 -14.81 23.46 -6.23
CA GLY A 56 -14.36 23.65 -7.61
C GLY A 56 -12.88 23.36 -7.79
N GLY A 57 -12.44 23.28 -9.04
CA GLY A 57 -11.08 22.87 -9.41
C GLY A 57 -11.06 21.96 -10.64
N VAL A 58 -9.86 21.65 -11.12
CA VAL A 58 -9.64 20.63 -12.15
C VAL A 58 -9.31 19.30 -11.50
N GLY A 59 -9.52 18.21 -12.24
CA GLY A 59 -9.23 16.86 -11.76
C GLY A 59 -10.37 16.22 -10.95
N MET A 60 -10.05 15.09 -10.31
CA MET A 60 -10.99 14.25 -9.59
C MET A 60 -10.38 13.82 -8.24
N VAL A 61 -11.24 13.46 -7.29
CA VAL A 61 -10.87 13.01 -5.94
C VAL A 61 -11.43 11.63 -5.70
N MET A 62 -10.64 10.72 -5.15
CA MET A 62 -11.12 9.38 -4.81
C MET A 62 -12.21 9.44 -3.72
N MET A 63 -13.33 8.78 -3.99
CA MET A 63 -14.52 8.82 -3.13
C MET A 63 -14.36 8.03 -1.83
N VAL A 64 -15.00 8.51 -0.77
CA VAL A 64 -15.05 7.84 0.54
C VAL A 64 -15.66 6.43 0.45
N GLN A 65 -16.78 6.28 -0.25
CA GLN A 65 -17.59 5.06 -0.21
C GLN A 65 -16.84 3.78 -0.62
N PRO A 66 -16.22 3.68 -1.82
CA PRO A 66 -15.55 2.45 -2.21
C PRO A 66 -14.34 2.14 -1.32
N LEU A 67 -13.65 3.17 -0.82
CA LEU A 67 -12.51 3.01 0.10
C LEU A 67 -12.97 2.51 1.48
N TYR A 68 -14.04 3.08 2.02
CA TYR A 68 -14.63 2.64 3.28
C TYR A 68 -15.07 1.18 3.23
N ASP A 69 -15.79 0.79 2.17
CA ASP A 69 -16.28 -0.58 2.03
C ASP A 69 -15.12 -1.57 1.84
N ALA A 70 -14.09 -1.20 1.05
CA ALA A 70 -12.89 -2.01 0.88
C ALA A 70 -12.12 -2.21 2.20
N ILE A 71 -11.81 -1.13 2.90
CA ILE A 71 -11.07 -1.17 4.17
C ILE A 71 -11.85 -1.96 5.22
N THR A 72 -13.17 -1.74 5.32
CA THR A 72 -14.04 -2.45 6.25
C THR A 72 -14.04 -3.95 5.96
N GLU A 73 -14.22 -4.36 4.71
CA GLU A 73 -14.19 -5.77 4.32
C GLU A 73 -12.82 -6.40 4.65
N LEU A 74 -11.72 -5.73 4.29
CA LEU A 74 -10.36 -6.25 4.50
C LEU A 74 -10.02 -6.38 5.99
N LYS A 75 -10.39 -5.40 6.82
CA LYS A 75 -10.23 -5.46 8.28
C LYS A 75 -11.05 -6.57 8.91
N SER A 76 -12.30 -6.78 8.46
CA SER A 76 -13.19 -7.80 9.05
C SER A 76 -12.67 -9.24 8.94
N LYS A 77 -11.78 -9.50 7.97
CA LYS A 77 -11.19 -10.82 7.72
C LYS A 77 -10.08 -11.18 8.70
N ILE A 78 -9.75 -10.30 9.64
CA ILE A 78 -8.57 -10.41 10.49
C ILE A 78 -8.99 -10.20 11.94
N GLN A 79 -8.84 -11.25 12.76
CA GLN A 79 -9.49 -11.34 14.07
C GLN A 79 -8.74 -10.67 15.24
N ASN A 80 -7.45 -10.38 15.09
CA ASN A 80 -6.62 -9.49 15.94
C ASN A 80 -5.14 -9.76 15.70
N PRO A 81 -4.49 -8.99 14.83
CA PRO A 81 -3.07 -8.76 14.99
C PRO A 81 -2.65 -7.34 14.55
N LYS A 82 -1.36 -7.02 14.65
CA LYS A 82 -0.81 -5.68 14.39
C LYS A 82 -1.07 -5.29 12.93
N SER A 83 -2.16 -4.56 12.69
CA SER A 83 -2.61 -4.10 11.38
C SER A 83 -2.35 -2.62 11.23
N LYS A 84 -1.90 -2.20 10.05
CA LYS A 84 -1.79 -0.79 9.68
C LYS A 84 -2.36 -0.54 8.29
N ILE A 85 -3.04 0.59 8.10
CA ILE A 85 -3.57 1.08 6.83
C ILE A 85 -2.76 2.30 6.44
N ILE A 86 -2.09 2.24 5.29
CA ILE A 86 -1.32 3.35 4.77
C ILE A 86 -1.90 3.85 3.45
N LEU A 87 -1.79 5.15 3.21
CA LEU A 87 -2.07 5.78 1.93
C LEU A 87 -0.76 6.25 1.31
N THR A 88 -0.52 5.89 0.05
CA THR A 88 0.59 6.47 -0.70
C THR A 88 0.19 7.86 -1.18
N ASP A 89 0.83 8.89 -0.65
CA ASP A 89 0.53 10.29 -0.94
C ASP A 89 1.84 11.11 -0.88
N PRO A 90 2.14 11.97 -1.88
CA PRO A 90 3.37 12.77 -1.86
C PRO A 90 3.45 13.73 -0.67
N GLY A 91 2.32 14.14 -0.08
CA GLY A 91 2.26 14.96 1.14
C GLY A 91 2.47 14.17 2.45
N GLY A 92 2.63 12.85 2.36
CA GLY A 92 2.86 11.97 3.51
C GLY A 92 4.28 12.03 4.08
N THR A 93 4.51 11.25 5.14
CA THR A 93 5.84 11.10 5.74
C THR A 93 6.78 10.37 4.77
N VAL A 94 8.01 10.87 4.61
CA VAL A 94 8.98 10.27 3.69
C VAL A 94 9.39 8.88 4.15
N TYR A 95 9.18 7.90 3.29
CA TYR A 95 9.51 6.50 3.47
C TYR A 95 11.01 6.30 3.55
N ASN A 96 11.43 5.45 4.47
CA ASN A 96 12.84 5.11 4.67
C ASN A 96 12.99 3.69 5.22
N GLN A 97 14.23 3.25 5.38
CA GLN A 97 14.54 1.89 5.84
C GLN A 97 14.00 1.58 7.25
N LYS A 98 13.92 2.58 8.15
CA LYS A 98 13.33 2.40 9.48
C LYS A 98 11.84 2.09 9.37
N LYS A 99 11.13 2.75 8.47
CA LYS A 99 9.72 2.50 8.17
C LYS A 99 9.50 1.11 7.56
N ALA A 100 10.37 0.67 6.65
CA ALA A 100 10.36 -0.70 6.13
C ALA A 100 10.49 -1.75 7.24
N ALA A 101 11.42 -1.54 8.18
CA ALA A 101 11.64 -2.43 9.31
C ALA A 101 10.52 -2.38 10.37
N GLU A 102 9.80 -1.26 10.47
CA GLU A 102 8.57 -1.16 11.26
C GLU A 102 7.46 -2.01 10.61
N PHE A 103 7.25 -1.82 9.31
CA PHE A 103 6.20 -2.51 8.57
C PHE A 103 6.42 -4.02 8.46
N SER A 104 7.66 -4.50 8.40
CA SER A 104 7.95 -5.93 8.31
C SER A 104 7.59 -6.72 9.57
N LYS A 105 7.36 -6.01 10.69
CA LYS A 105 6.91 -6.57 11.98
C LYS A 105 5.39 -6.59 12.11
N LEU A 106 4.66 -6.06 11.14
CA LEU A 106 3.21 -6.11 11.10
C LEU A 106 2.75 -7.49 10.65
N ASP A 107 1.62 -7.90 11.20
CA ASP A 107 0.95 -9.11 10.75
C ASP A 107 0.11 -8.82 9.50
N HIS A 108 -0.39 -7.59 9.39
CA HIS A 108 -1.19 -7.10 8.27
C HIS A 108 -0.86 -5.66 7.89
N LEU A 109 -0.68 -5.43 6.59
CA LEU A 109 -0.52 -4.11 6.01
C LEU A 109 -1.54 -3.92 4.88
N ILE A 110 -2.41 -2.91 5.00
CA ILE A 110 -3.29 -2.47 3.91
C ILE A 110 -2.64 -1.24 3.28
N ILE A 111 -2.42 -1.27 1.96
CA ILE A 111 -1.88 -0.14 1.21
C ILE A 111 -2.95 0.37 0.25
N ILE A 112 -3.35 1.62 0.40
CA ILE A 112 -4.20 2.32 -0.56
C ILE A 112 -3.28 3.03 -1.56
N SER A 113 -3.32 2.60 -2.83
CA SER A 113 -2.65 3.31 -3.92
C SER A 113 -3.49 4.53 -4.28
N GLY A 114 -3.06 5.70 -3.81
CA GLY A 114 -3.66 6.99 -4.15
C GLY A 114 -3.65 7.24 -5.66
N HIS A 115 -4.68 7.87 -6.19
CA HIS A 115 -4.78 8.21 -7.60
C HIS A 115 -5.56 9.53 -7.76
N TYR A 116 -5.60 10.04 -8.99
CA TYR A 116 -6.19 11.33 -9.34
C TYR A 116 -5.47 12.46 -8.60
N GLU A 117 -6.15 13.55 -8.24
CA GLU A 117 -5.51 14.67 -7.55
C GLU A 117 -5.23 14.33 -6.10
N THR A 118 -6.17 13.67 -5.43
CA THR A 118 -6.03 13.23 -4.03
C THR A 118 -7.15 12.26 -3.64
N VAL A 119 -7.08 11.79 -2.39
CA VAL A 119 -8.15 11.05 -1.72
C VAL A 119 -8.95 12.01 -0.85
N ASP A 120 -10.28 11.81 -0.77
CA ASP A 120 -11.15 12.60 0.10
C ASP A 120 -10.62 12.66 1.54
N GLN A 121 -10.55 13.88 2.09
CA GLN A 121 -9.93 14.13 3.40
C GLN A 121 -10.55 13.29 4.53
N ARG A 122 -11.85 12.97 4.46
CA ARG A 122 -12.52 12.12 5.47
C ARG A 122 -11.97 10.70 5.50
N VAL A 123 -11.45 10.20 4.38
CA VAL A 123 -10.75 8.91 4.37
C VAL A 123 -9.43 9.05 5.09
N LYS A 124 -8.65 10.09 4.77
CA LYS A 124 -7.34 10.36 5.40
C LYS A 124 -7.49 10.49 6.91
N ASP A 125 -8.46 11.27 7.38
CA ASP A 125 -8.63 11.60 8.80
C ASP A 125 -9.19 10.44 9.65
N HIS A 126 -9.95 9.51 9.04
CA HIS A 126 -10.71 8.52 9.80
C HIS A 126 -10.37 7.06 9.49
N LEU A 127 -9.77 6.77 8.33
CA LEU A 127 -9.53 5.40 7.87
C LEU A 127 -8.05 5.08 7.68
N ILE A 128 -7.20 6.08 7.46
CA ILE A 128 -5.77 5.91 7.21
C ILE A 128 -4.99 6.11 8.51
N ASP A 129 -4.10 5.18 8.83
CA ASP A 129 -3.23 5.29 10.01
C ASP A 129 -1.99 6.15 9.70
N GLU A 130 -1.50 6.13 8.46
CA GLU A 130 -0.31 6.87 8.03
C GLU A 130 -0.31 7.18 6.53
N GLU A 131 -0.04 8.44 6.16
CA GLU A 131 0.24 8.83 4.77
C GLU A 131 1.75 8.71 4.51
N ILE A 132 2.13 8.06 3.40
CA ILE A 132 3.52 7.74 3.07
C ILE A 132 3.89 8.31 1.69
N SER A 133 4.96 9.10 1.67
CA SER A 133 5.61 9.57 0.44
C SER A 133 6.89 8.77 0.18
N ILE A 134 7.23 8.47 -1.07
CA ILE A 134 8.52 7.83 -1.42
C ILE A 134 9.59 8.81 -1.89
N GLY A 135 9.31 10.11 -1.84
CA GLY A 135 10.28 11.16 -2.18
C GLY A 135 9.64 12.48 -2.57
N ASP A 136 10.48 13.48 -2.80
CA ASP A 136 10.08 14.85 -3.17
C ASP A 136 9.82 14.96 -4.69
N TYR A 137 8.79 14.27 -5.14
CA TYR A 137 8.32 14.29 -6.53
C TYR A 137 6.88 13.75 -6.62
N VAL A 138 6.21 14.07 -7.73
CA VAL A 138 4.84 13.64 -7.99
C VAL A 138 4.83 12.53 -9.05
N LEU A 139 4.06 11.47 -8.78
CA LEU A 139 3.79 10.38 -9.72
C LEU A 139 2.33 10.41 -10.15
N THR A 140 2.01 9.68 -11.22
CA THR A 140 0.63 9.59 -11.73
C THR A 140 -0.30 8.78 -10.82
N GLY A 141 0.26 7.99 -9.90
CA GLY A 141 -0.48 7.12 -9.00
C GLY A 141 0.41 6.44 -7.97
N GLY A 142 -0.25 5.87 -6.97
CA GLY A 142 0.32 5.23 -5.81
C GLY A 142 0.81 3.79 -6.04
N GLU A 143 0.67 3.26 -7.24
CA GLU A 143 1.05 1.89 -7.57
C GLU A 143 2.56 1.66 -7.43
N LEU A 144 3.39 2.54 -8.00
CA LEU A 144 4.85 2.44 -7.87
C LEU A 144 5.32 2.64 -6.41
N PRO A 145 4.83 3.65 -5.66
CA PRO A 145 5.08 3.74 -4.21
C PRO A 145 4.71 2.48 -3.44
N ALA A 146 3.55 1.89 -3.71
CA ALA A 146 3.13 0.65 -3.07
C ALA A 146 4.09 -0.50 -3.37
N MET A 147 4.55 -0.64 -4.62
CA MET A 147 5.56 -1.65 -4.98
C MET A 147 6.87 -1.47 -4.23
N VAL A 148 7.38 -0.23 -4.13
CA VAL A 148 8.62 0.10 -3.40
C VAL A 148 8.50 -0.27 -1.92
N ILE A 149 7.38 0.12 -1.30
CA ILE A 149 7.11 -0.19 0.10
C ILE A 149 7.04 -1.71 0.31
N VAL A 150 6.35 -2.43 -0.58
CA VAL A 150 6.22 -3.89 -0.46
C VAL A 150 7.55 -4.60 -0.65
N ASP A 151 8.33 -4.26 -1.68
CA ASP A 151 9.62 -4.90 -1.96
C ASP A 151 10.58 -4.79 -0.76
N SER A 152 10.78 -3.55 -0.28
CA SER A 152 11.67 -3.28 0.86
C SER A 152 11.16 -3.88 2.17
N THR A 153 9.84 -3.89 2.40
CA THR A 153 9.24 -4.50 3.60
C THR A 153 9.36 -6.02 3.59
N VAL A 154 9.02 -6.66 2.46
CA VAL A 154 9.07 -8.13 2.31
C VAL A 154 10.49 -8.64 2.44
N ARG A 155 11.47 -7.91 1.90
CA ARG A 155 12.89 -8.24 2.03
C ARG A 155 13.34 -8.41 3.49
N LEU A 156 12.73 -7.68 4.44
CA LEU A 156 13.09 -7.70 5.86
C LEU A 156 12.33 -8.76 6.68
N ILE A 157 11.44 -9.54 6.06
CA ILE A 157 10.73 -10.62 6.76
C ILE A 157 11.71 -11.77 7.04
N PRO A 158 11.79 -12.28 8.28
CA PRO A 158 12.65 -13.41 8.62
C PRO A 158 12.43 -14.61 7.69
N GLY A 159 13.51 -15.10 7.07
CA GLY A 159 13.50 -16.26 6.17
C GLY A 159 13.35 -15.94 4.67
N VAL A 160 13.16 -14.66 4.30
CA VAL A 160 13.08 -14.23 2.89
C VAL A 160 14.46 -14.15 2.22
N LEU A 161 15.43 -13.57 2.92
CA LEU A 161 16.85 -13.60 2.55
C LEU A 161 17.55 -14.73 3.30
N ASP A 162 18.38 -15.48 2.59
CA ASP A 162 19.23 -16.49 3.22
C ASP A 162 20.45 -15.79 3.86
N LYS A 163 21.06 -16.39 4.91
CA LYS A 163 22.16 -15.74 5.67
C LYS A 163 23.36 -15.30 4.82
N ALA A 164 23.56 -15.91 3.65
CA ALA A 164 24.62 -15.54 2.71
C ALA A 164 24.24 -14.32 1.83
N ASP A 165 22.94 -14.08 1.64
CA ASP A 165 22.40 -12.96 0.85
C ASP A 165 22.19 -11.69 1.70
N ALA A 166 22.14 -11.85 3.02
CA ALA A 166 22.12 -10.77 4.00
C ALA A 166 23.52 -10.13 4.10
N THR A 167 23.86 -9.22 3.18
CA THR A 167 25.06 -8.40 3.31
C THR A 167 24.93 -7.47 4.52
N SER A 168 26.05 -7.19 5.19
CA SER A 168 26.15 -6.35 6.40
C SER A 168 25.68 -4.89 6.25
N VAL A 169 25.12 -4.52 5.11
CA VAL A 169 24.60 -3.20 4.74
C VAL A 169 23.08 -3.07 5.04
N GLU A 170 22.52 -3.97 5.84
CA GLU A 170 21.10 -3.93 6.28
C GLU A 170 20.75 -2.69 7.11
N TRP A 171 21.75 -2.00 7.65
CA TRP A 171 21.61 -0.79 8.44
C TRP A 171 22.18 0.40 7.69
N LEU A 172 21.36 1.12 6.92
CA LEU A 172 21.54 2.56 6.84
C LEU A 172 21.11 3.16 8.19
N GLU A 173 21.85 2.85 9.26
CA GLU A 173 21.94 3.77 10.39
C GLU A 173 22.76 4.96 9.88
N SER A 174 22.04 5.86 9.21
CA SER A 174 22.56 7.21 8.99
C SER A 174 22.47 7.90 10.34
N SER A 175 23.65 8.11 10.90
CA SER A 175 24.09 9.17 11.82
C SER A 175 23.08 10.26 12.16
#